data_AF-A0A2N4YY01-F1
#
_entry.id   AF-A0A2N4YY01-F1
#
_cell.length_a   1.000
_cell.length_b   1.000
_cell.length_c   1.000
_cell.angle_alpha   90.00
_cell.angle_beta   90.00
_cell.angle_gamma   90.00
#
_symmetry.space_group_name_H-M   'P 1'
#
loop_
_entity.id
_entity.type
_entity.pdbx_description
1 polymer ?
#
loop_
_entity_poly.entity_id
_entity_poly.type
_entity_poly.pdbx_seq_one_letter_code
_entity_poly.pdbx_strand_id
1 'polypeptide(L)'
;MSESLIFQRLKNLKRFSDLCPVRAYDESNHLFMCDNKYVGFGFVCRPLSGTTGKEMTNLQTLLSSNFPAKTIVQFDLVASPNIVQKINRMDVLRMDCRDAILRNAIYNRSKFLLKSTESPMKRTGTRVRNCVLLITVKIPIKYNYEMREEEFNHVNELRNVFETTLSITGLCPGALTRESYIDVLSSICNQGESASWRDRTPVQPQEDKYISEQLVDHDRMFFIKKDYCGFGDPTDSELRGEAPTPTTFVKTLSARKFPKRFFPGQAQYFLGDMMSGVTGIKSSCIISMSLIFFDQQSEKTKFTSKRNWVVQQTSGPLIKWVPSLINLREGFDLLSEKVDNNDPICKAKFTVSIFSNSKDGVLRAAQEAASYLNTYQFKMIPDTYYVAPIFLSALPMFNEA
;
A
#
# COMPACT_ATOMS: atom_id res chain seq x y z
N MET A 1 -23.93 -8.79 9.64
CA MET A 1 -22.65 -8.49 8.95
C MET A 1 -21.90 -9.80 8.87
N SER A 2 -21.65 -10.32 7.66
CA SER A 2 -20.75 -11.45 7.49
C SER A 2 -19.36 -11.08 7.99
N GLU A 3 -18.70 -11.98 8.71
CA GLU A 3 -17.31 -11.80 9.14
C GLU A 3 -16.41 -11.52 7.92
N SER A 4 -15.51 -10.55 8.01
CA SER A 4 -14.59 -10.22 6.92
C SER A 4 -13.73 -11.44 6.58
N LEU A 5 -13.53 -11.67 5.29
CA LEU A 5 -12.91 -12.88 4.77
C LEU A 5 -11.41 -12.97 5.12
N ILE A 6 -10.73 -11.83 5.30
CA ILE A 6 -9.40 -11.76 5.93
C ILE A 6 -9.41 -12.40 7.32
N PHE A 7 -10.41 -12.13 8.16
CA PHE A 7 -10.51 -12.75 9.50
C PHE A 7 -10.75 -14.26 9.41
N GLN A 8 -11.57 -14.70 8.44
CA GLN A 8 -11.81 -16.13 8.22
C GLN A 8 -10.51 -16.85 7.81
N ARG A 9 -9.72 -16.26 6.91
CA ARG A 9 -8.40 -16.79 6.52
C ARG A 9 -7.43 -16.82 7.70
N LEU A 10 -7.40 -15.76 8.51
CA LEU A 10 -6.54 -15.67 9.69
C LEU A 10 -6.86 -16.73 10.76
N LYS A 11 -8.14 -17.09 10.96
CA LYS A 11 -8.53 -18.16 11.90
C LYS A 11 -7.97 -19.53 11.51
N ASN A 12 -7.80 -19.77 10.22
CA ASN A 12 -7.33 -21.04 9.66
C ASN A 12 -5.88 -20.95 9.15
N LEU A 13 -5.10 -19.97 9.65
CA LEU A 13 -3.74 -19.70 9.20
C LEU A 13 -2.82 -20.91 9.43
N LYS A 14 -2.31 -21.49 8.34
CA LYS A 14 -1.22 -22.47 8.37
C LYS A 14 0.05 -21.89 7.75
N ARG A 15 -0.09 -21.23 6.59
CA ARG A 15 1.00 -20.58 5.88
C ARG A 15 0.57 -19.19 5.41
N PHE A 16 1.53 -18.30 5.18
CA PHE A 16 1.22 -16.97 4.64
C PHE A 16 0.58 -17.04 3.24
N SER A 17 0.92 -18.05 2.44
CA SER A 17 0.32 -18.31 1.13
C SER A 17 -1.20 -18.49 1.16
N ASP A 18 -1.77 -18.89 2.30
CA ASP A 18 -3.22 -19.06 2.47
C ASP A 18 -3.94 -17.71 2.63
N LEU A 19 -3.20 -16.66 3.00
CA LEU A 19 -3.69 -15.30 3.19
C LEU A 19 -3.65 -14.48 1.89
N CYS A 20 -2.77 -14.84 0.95
CA CYS A 20 -2.66 -14.16 -0.33
C CYS A 20 -3.77 -14.61 -1.29
N PRO A 21 -4.62 -13.69 -1.78
CA PRO A 21 -5.68 -14.07 -2.70
C PRO A 21 -5.19 -14.23 -4.15
N VAL A 22 -4.02 -13.73 -4.52
CA VAL A 22 -3.50 -13.78 -5.90
C VAL A 22 -2.91 -15.17 -6.18
N ARG A 23 -3.43 -15.85 -7.22
CA ARG A 23 -3.04 -17.23 -7.56
C ARG A 23 -2.19 -17.31 -8.81
N ALA A 24 -2.69 -16.74 -9.90
CA ALA A 24 -2.10 -16.85 -11.22
C ALA A 24 -2.07 -15.49 -11.92
N TYR A 25 -1.28 -15.41 -12.98
CA TYR A 25 -1.13 -14.22 -13.81
C TYR A 25 -1.23 -14.59 -15.29
N ASP A 26 -1.97 -13.80 -16.04
CA ASP A 26 -2.07 -13.87 -17.49
C ASP A 26 -1.13 -12.84 -18.10
N GLU A 27 -0.01 -13.33 -18.64
CA GLU A 27 1.03 -12.52 -19.28
C GLU A 27 0.54 -11.74 -20.50
N SER A 28 -0.43 -12.30 -21.25
CA SER A 28 -0.89 -11.68 -22.50
C SER A 28 -1.74 -10.44 -22.25
N ASN A 29 -2.53 -10.48 -21.17
CA ASN A 29 -3.50 -9.43 -20.85
C ASN A 29 -3.12 -8.59 -19.62
N HIS A 30 -2.03 -8.95 -18.94
CA HIS A 30 -1.56 -8.34 -17.70
C HIS A 30 -2.59 -8.38 -16.56
N LEU A 31 -3.25 -9.52 -16.40
CA LEU A 31 -4.32 -9.73 -15.41
C LEU A 31 -3.92 -10.77 -14.35
N PHE A 32 -4.22 -10.48 -13.09
CA PHE A 32 -4.07 -11.39 -11.97
C PHE A 32 -5.39 -12.08 -11.64
N MET A 33 -5.38 -13.41 -11.58
CA MET A 33 -6.51 -14.19 -11.12
C MET A 33 -6.46 -14.32 -9.60
N CYS A 34 -7.51 -13.85 -8.93
CA CYS A 34 -7.62 -13.87 -7.48
C CYS A 34 -8.69 -14.85 -7.01
N ASP A 35 -8.49 -15.39 -5.81
CA ASP A 35 -9.54 -16.05 -5.04
C ASP A 35 -10.77 -15.13 -4.88
N ASN A 36 -11.89 -15.74 -4.50
CA ASN A 36 -13.12 -15.03 -4.10
C ASN A 36 -13.78 -14.24 -5.24
N LYS A 37 -13.63 -14.74 -6.47
CA LYS A 37 -14.24 -14.22 -7.69
C LYS A 37 -13.78 -12.81 -7.99
N TYR A 38 -12.48 -12.58 -7.96
CA TYR A 38 -11.89 -11.32 -8.37
C TYR A 38 -10.86 -11.56 -9.48
N VAL A 39 -10.80 -10.62 -10.40
CA VAL A 39 -9.60 -10.39 -11.20
C VAL A 39 -8.97 -9.07 -10.75
N GLY A 40 -7.66 -8.96 -10.85
CA GLY A 40 -6.96 -7.71 -10.62
C GLY A 40 -6.04 -7.34 -11.76
N PHE A 41 -5.71 -6.06 -11.86
CA PHE A 41 -4.57 -5.57 -12.62
C PHE A 41 -3.87 -4.48 -11.81
N GLY A 42 -2.64 -4.15 -12.18
CA GLY A 42 -1.93 -3.10 -11.47
C GLY A 42 -0.84 -2.46 -12.30
N PHE A 43 -0.28 -1.40 -11.72
CA PHE A 43 0.78 -0.61 -12.33
C PHE A 43 1.89 -0.33 -11.32
N VAL A 44 3.12 -0.48 -11.79
CA VAL A 44 4.32 0.04 -11.13
C VAL A 44 4.54 1.45 -11.64
N CYS A 45 4.26 2.44 -10.79
CA CYS A 45 4.35 3.85 -11.11
C CYS A 45 5.55 4.52 -10.42
N ARG A 46 5.96 5.65 -11.00
CA ARG A 46 6.92 6.57 -10.37
C ARG A 46 6.17 7.65 -9.61
N PRO A 47 6.47 7.89 -8.32
CA PRO A 47 5.91 9.02 -7.60
C PRO A 47 6.20 10.34 -8.32
N LEU A 48 5.23 11.26 -8.30
CA LEU A 48 5.40 12.60 -8.87
C LEU A 48 6.42 13.40 -8.05
N SER A 49 7.25 14.19 -8.73
CA SER A 49 8.22 15.09 -8.09
C SER A 49 7.62 16.43 -7.68
N GLY A 50 6.36 16.68 -8.01
CA GLY A 50 5.65 17.93 -7.76
C GLY A 50 4.27 17.90 -8.39
N THR A 51 3.56 19.03 -8.35
CA THR A 51 2.21 19.14 -8.92
C THR A 51 2.04 20.51 -9.58
N THR A 52 1.32 20.53 -10.69
CA THR A 52 0.82 21.74 -11.34
C THR A 52 -0.65 22.03 -10.96
N GLY A 53 -1.26 21.15 -10.17
CA GLY A 53 -2.68 21.16 -9.79
C GLY A 53 -3.56 20.34 -10.73
N LYS A 54 -3.18 20.20 -12.01
CA LYS A 54 -3.94 19.45 -13.03
C LYS A 54 -4.02 17.95 -12.74
N GLU A 55 -3.02 17.41 -12.04
CA GLU A 55 -2.94 15.99 -11.70
C GLU A 55 -4.12 15.54 -10.83
N MET A 56 -4.63 16.42 -9.96
CA MET A 56 -5.80 16.12 -9.14
C MET A 56 -7.07 15.97 -9.98
N THR A 57 -7.25 16.80 -11.00
CA THR A 57 -8.40 16.72 -11.90
C THR A 57 -8.37 15.40 -12.69
N ASN A 58 -7.20 15.00 -13.21
CA ASN A 58 -7.05 13.73 -13.93
C ASN A 58 -7.39 12.53 -13.04
N LEU A 59 -6.89 12.52 -11.80
CA LEU A 59 -7.19 11.45 -10.84
C LEU A 59 -8.66 11.46 -10.39
N GLN A 60 -9.28 12.64 -10.25
CA GLN A 60 -10.70 12.74 -9.95
C GLN A 60 -11.54 12.15 -11.09
N THR A 61 -11.23 12.47 -12.35
CA THR A 61 -11.89 11.88 -13.52
C THR A 61 -11.72 10.37 -13.54
N LEU A 62 -10.50 9.86 -13.29
CA LEU A 62 -10.24 8.43 -13.21
C LEU A 62 -11.11 7.73 -12.16
N LEU A 63 -11.17 8.28 -10.95
CA LEU A 63 -11.94 7.73 -9.85
C LEU A 63 -13.45 7.94 -9.98
N SER A 64 -13.88 8.76 -10.94
CA SER A 64 -15.29 8.97 -11.32
C SER A 64 -15.78 8.00 -12.39
N SER A 65 -14.92 7.08 -12.84
CA SER A 65 -15.29 6.04 -13.80
C SER A 65 -16.39 5.12 -13.25
N ASN A 66 -17.16 4.52 -14.16
CA ASN A 66 -18.22 3.60 -13.78
C ASN A 66 -17.64 2.23 -13.38
N PHE A 67 -17.35 2.07 -12.09
CA PHE A 67 -16.83 0.82 -11.55
C PHE A 67 -17.94 -0.19 -11.25
N PRO A 68 -17.72 -1.49 -11.53
CA PRO A 68 -18.57 -2.55 -11.00
C PRO A 68 -18.65 -2.47 -9.47
N ALA A 69 -19.82 -2.77 -8.91
CA ALA A 69 -20.01 -2.78 -7.46
C ALA A 69 -19.04 -3.77 -6.79
N LYS A 70 -18.42 -3.34 -5.69
CA LYS A 70 -17.33 -4.01 -4.95
C LYS A 70 -15.94 -3.94 -5.61
N THR A 71 -15.74 -3.06 -6.59
CA THR A 71 -14.40 -2.77 -7.10
C THR A 71 -13.54 -2.12 -6.03
N ILE A 72 -12.29 -2.56 -5.93
CA ILE A 72 -11.30 -2.04 -4.98
C ILE A 72 -10.18 -1.38 -5.78
N VAL A 73 -9.90 -0.11 -5.51
CA VAL A 73 -8.74 0.62 -6.06
C VAL A 73 -7.80 0.94 -4.91
N GLN A 74 -6.53 0.61 -5.05
CA GLN A 74 -5.54 0.81 -3.99
C GLN A 74 -4.30 1.50 -4.52
N PHE A 75 -3.84 2.50 -3.78
CA PHE A 75 -2.61 3.25 -4.02
C PHE A 75 -1.65 2.97 -2.86
N ASP A 76 -0.52 2.33 -3.16
CA ASP A 76 0.48 1.94 -2.16
C ASP A 76 1.82 2.55 -2.50
N LEU A 77 2.27 3.52 -1.71
CA LEU A 77 3.66 3.98 -1.76
C LEU A 77 4.50 3.01 -0.91
N VAL A 78 5.22 2.12 -1.59
CA VAL A 78 6.13 1.15 -0.97
C VAL A 78 7.52 1.74 -0.90
N ALA A 79 8.04 1.88 0.31
CA ALA A 79 9.38 2.37 0.61
C ALA A 79 10.24 1.20 1.15
N SER A 80 10.81 0.41 0.25
CA SER A 80 11.51 -0.85 0.55
C SER A 80 13.04 -0.69 0.60
N PRO A 81 13.77 -1.45 1.44
CA PRO A 81 15.24 -1.48 1.41
C PRO A 81 15.81 -2.15 0.15
N ASN A 82 14.99 -2.85 -0.65
CA ASN A 82 15.44 -3.50 -1.86
C ASN A 82 15.74 -2.48 -2.97
N ILE A 83 17.02 -2.16 -3.13
CA ILE A 83 17.57 -1.35 -4.23
C ILE A 83 18.35 -2.19 -5.26
N VAL A 84 18.34 -3.52 -5.11
CA VAL A 84 19.23 -4.44 -5.81
C VAL A 84 19.17 -4.26 -7.32
N GLN A 85 17.96 -4.23 -7.89
CA GLN A 85 17.80 -4.08 -9.34
C GLN A 85 18.45 -2.80 -9.87
N LYS A 86 18.35 -1.69 -9.14
CA LYS A 86 18.97 -0.40 -9.53
C LYS A 86 20.49 -0.48 -9.45
N ILE A 87 21.01 -1.12 -8.40
CA ILE A 87 22.44 -1.30 -8.20
C ILE A 87 23.03 -2.26 -9.24
N ASN A 88 22.38 -3.39 -9.51
CA ASN A 88 22.79 -4.32 -10.56
C ASN A 88 22.82 -3.65 -11.93
N ARG A 89 21.79 -2.87 -12.26
CA ARG A 89 21.77 -2.10 -13.53
C ARG A 89 22.90 -1.07 -13.60
N MET A 90 23.20 -0.37 -12.50
CA MET A 90 24.31 0.57 -12.43
C MET A 90 25.66 -0.13 -12.65
N ASP A 91 25.87 -1.28 -12.00
CA ASP A 91 27.10 -2.06 -12.09
C ASP A 91 27.28 -2.63 -13.51
N VAL A 92 26.23 -3.19 -14.11
CA VAL A 92 26.25 -3.74 -15.49
C VAL A 92 26.58 -2.67 -16.53
N LEU A 93 25.98 -1.47 -16.43
CA LEU A 93 26.26 -0.34 -17.35
C LEU A 93 27.71 0.15 -17.32
N ARG A 94 28.52 -0.35 -16.38
CA ARG A 94 29.90 0.06 -16.16
C ARG A 94 30.87 -1.11 -16.06
N MET A 95 30.41 -2.32 -16.35
CA MET A 95 31.20 -3.54 -16.25
C MET A 95 32.45 -3.49 -17.16
N ASP A 96 32.30 -2.90 -18.35
CA ASP A 96 33.38 -2.75 -19.34
C ASP A 96 34.22 -1.47 -19.16
N CYS A 97 34.08 -0.76 -18.03
CA CYS A 97 34.87 0.45 -17.76
C CYS A 97 36.35 0.08 -17.57
N ARG A 98 37.20 0.52 -18.51
CA ARG A 98 38.64 0.25 -18.51
C ARG A 98 39.41 1.08 -17.49
N ASP A 99 38.92 2.27 -17.15
CA ASP A 99 39.54 3.15 -16.16
C ASP A 99 39.36 2.59 -14.74
N ALA A 100 40.48 2.28 -14.08
CA ALA A 100 40.49 1.65 -12.78
C ALA A 100 39.89 2.55 -11.67
N ILE A 101 40.08 3.87 -11.76
CA ILE A 101 39.58 4.83 -10.77
C ILE A 101 38.06 4.90 -10.88
N LEU A 102 37.54 5.06 -12.10
CA LEU A 102 36.09 5.11 -12.34
C LEU A 102 35.42 3.81 -11.91
N ARG A 103 36.00 2.65 -12.24
CA ARG A 103 35.50 1.34 -11.83
C ARG A 103 35.45 1.19 -10.30
N ASN A 104 36.53 1.57 -9.62
CA ASN A 104 36.57 1.54 -8.15
C ASN A 104 35.56 2.50 -7.50
N ALA A 105 35.37 3.69 -8.08
CA ALA A 105 34.38 4.65 -7.61
C ALA A 105 32.95 4.08 -7.67
N ILE A 106 32.61 3.39 -8.76
CA ILE A 106 31.28 2.76 -8.94
C ILE A 106 31.09 1.60 -7.97
N TYR A 107 32.09 0.73 -7.83
CA TYR A 107 32.04 -0.38 -6.88
C TYR A 107 31.88 0.11 -5.44
N ASN A 108 32.65 1.12 -5.03
CA ASN A 108 32.53 1.72 -3.70
C ASN A 108 31.17 2.38 -3.48
N ARG A 109 30.60 3.02 -4.51
CA ARG A 109 29.25 3.58 -4.47
C ARG A 109 28.19 2.49 -4.32
N SER A 110 28.30 1.40 -5.07
CA SER A 110 27.42 0.22 -4.99
C SER A 110 27.41 -0.35 -3.56
N LYS A 111 28.60 -0.62 -3.01
CA LYS A 111 28.78 -1.10 -1.63
C LYS A 111 28.24 -0.11 -0.59
N PHE A 112 28.47 1.18 -0.78
CA PHE A 112 27.98 2.23 0.13
C PHE A 112 26.45 2.28 0.15
N LEU A 113 25.79 2.27 -1.02
CA LEU A 113 24.34 2.33 -1.12
C LEU A 113 23.67 1.10 -0.53
N LEU A 114 24.19 -0.10 -0.81
CA LEU A 114 23.70 -1.36 -0.23
C LEU A 114 23.85 -1.38 1.30
N LYS A 115 25.03 -1.02 1.83
CA LYS A 115 25.24 -0.92 3.28
C LYS A 115 24.31 0.11 3.93
N SER A 116 23.93 1.16 3.19
CA SER A 116 23.06 2.22 3.69
C SER A 116 21.57 1.84 3.72
N THR A 117 21.18 0.67 3.19
CA THR A 117 19.81 0.15 3.36
C THR A 117 19.62 -0.48 4.74
N GLU A 118 20.68 -1.03 5.33
CA GLU A 118 20.71 -1.64 6.67
C GLU A 118 21.06 -0.60 7.74
N SER A 119 22.18 0.10 7.52
CA SER A 119 22.71 1.10 8.43
C SER A 119 22.30 2.52 7.98
N PRO A 120 21.68 3.33 8.86
CA PRO A 120 21.23 4.66 8.46
C PRO A 120 22.43 5.60 8.17
N MET A 121 22.21 6.56 7.26
CA MET A 121 23.19 7.60 6.98
C MET A 121 23.42 8.50 8.20
N LYS A 122 24.68 8.71 8.59
CA LYS A 122 25.08 9.39 9.84
C LYS A 122 24.42 10.75 10.09
N ARG A 123 24.19 11.56 9.05
CA ARG A 123 23.69 12.94 9.20
C ARG A 123 22.17 13.02 9.40
N THR A 124 21.41 12.21 8.69
CA THR A 124 19.93 12.31 8.67
C THR A 124 19.26 11.19 9.46
N GLY A 125 19.99 10.09 9.71
CA GLY A 125 19.42 8.86 10.27
C GLY A 125 18.53 8.12 9.27
N THR A 126 18.56 8.47 7.98
CA THR A 126 17.73 7.86 6.95
C THR A 126 18.44 6.66 6.33
N ARG A 127 17.70 5.57 6.09
CA ARG A 127 18.17 4.44 5.28
C ARG A 127 17.92 4.69 3.80
N VAL A 128 18.82 4.20 2.95
CA VAL A 128 18.60 4.15 1.50
C VAL A 128 17.45 3.17 1.24
N ARG A 129 16.51 3.59 0.40
CA ARG A 129 15.30 2.84 0.09
C ARG A 129 14.82 3.15 -1.31
N ASN A 130 14.22 2.16 -1.94
CA ASN A 130 13.50 2.31 -3.20
C ASN A 130 12.04 2.68 -2.89
N CYS A 131 11.58 3.78 -3.45
CA CYS A 131 10.18 4.21 -3.33
C CYS A 131 9.46 3.91 -4.65
N VAL A 132 8.46 3.05 -4.59
CA VAL A 132 7.66 2.61 -5.74
C VAL A 132 6.20 2.86 -5.41
N LEU A 133 5.45 3.45 -6.33
CA LEU A 133 4.01 3.60 -6.20
C LEU A 133 3.34 2.43 -6.93
N LEU A 134 2.67 1.55 -6.20
CA LEU A 134 1.81 0.54 -6.78
C LEU A 134 0.37 1.06 -6.82
N ILE A 135 -0.26 0.92 -7.99
CA ILE A 135 -1.70 1.19 -8.14
C ILE A 135 -2.33 -0.12 -8.58
N THR A 136 -3.20 -0.69 -7.75
CA THR A 136 -3.87 -1.96 -8.05
C THR A 136 -5.38 -1.78 -8.07
N VAL A 137 -6.03 -2.50 -8.97
CA VAL A 137 -7.48 -2.53 -9.10
C VAL A 137 -7.92 -3.98 -9.02
N LYS A 138 -8.92 -4.28 -8.19
CA LYS A 138 -9.61 -5.58 -8.13
C LYS A 138 -11.07 -5.40 -8.50
N ILE A 139 -11.52 -6.20 -9.46
CA ILE A 139 -12.87 -6.16 -10.01
C ILE A 139 -13.51 -7.53 -9.77
N PRO A 140 -14.73 -7.59 -9.22
CA PRO A 140 -15.43 -8.85 -9.02
C PRO A 140 -15.91 -9.43 -10.36
N ILE A 141 -15.86 -10.76 -10.46
CA ILE A 141 -16.37 -11.55 -11.57
C ILE A 141 -17.43 -12.54 -11.08
N LYS A 142 -18.21 -13.12 -11.99
CA LYS A 142 -19.31 -14.03 -11.61
C LYS A 142 -18.84 -15.41 -11.12
N TYR A 143 -17.80 -15.96 -11.75
CA TYR A 143 -17.24 -17.28 -11.47
C TYR A 143 -15.76 -17.20 -11.09
N ASN A 144 -15.28 -18.15 -10.28
CA ASN A 144 -13.87 -18.20 -9.93
C ASN A 144 -13.07 -18.68 -11.14
N TYR A 145 -11.97 -17.99 -11.45
CA TYR A 145 -11.00 -18.36 -12.50
C TYR A 145 -11.55 -18.42 -13.93
N GLU A 146 -12.84 -18.16 -14.12
CA GLU A 146 -13.52 -18.16 -15.42
C GLU A 146 -14.15 -16.80 -15.63
N MET A 147 -13.52 -15.99 -16.48
CA MET A 147 -14.01 -14.69 -16.88
C MET A 147 -14.75 -14.80 -18.22
N ARG A 148 -15.97 -14.26 -18.27
CA ARG A 148 -16.72 -14.20 -19.54
C ARG A 148 -16.13 -13.12 -20.45
N GLU A 149 -16.33 -13.25 -21.76
CA GLU A 149 -15.81 -12.26 -22.73
C GLU A 149 -16.27 -10.82 -22.44
N GLU A 150 -17.52 -10.62 -22.04
CA GLU A 150 -18.04 -9.30 -21.65
C GLU A 150 -17.29 -8.71 -20.43
N GLU A 151 -17.05 -9.53 -19.40
CA GLU A 151 -16.29 -9.12 -18.20
C GLU A 151 -14.84 -8.81 -18.58
N PHE A 152 -14.25 -9.61 -19.46
CA PHE A 152 -12.89 -9.42 -19.96
C PHE A 152 -12.72 -8.12 -20.74
N ASN A 153 -13.63 -7.84 -21.67
CA ASN A 153 -13.62 -6.61 -22.44
C ASN A 153 -13.73 -5.38 -21.52
N HIS A 154 -14.62 -5.44 -20.52
CA HIS A 154 -14.79 -4.36 -19.56
C HIS A 154 -13.57 -4.16 -18.65
N VAL A 155 -12.96 -5.24 -18.15
CA VAL A 155 -11.73 -5.17 -17.34
C VAL A 155 -10.58 -4.57 -18.15
N ASN A 156 -10.42 -4.97 -19.41
CA ASN A 156 -9.40 -4.43 -20.30
C ASN A 156 -9.64 -2.96 -20.65
N GLU A 157 -10.89 -2.56 -20.87
CA GLU A 157 -11.24 -1.15 -21.06
C GLU A 157 -10.84 -0.31 -19.84
N LEU A 158 -11.20 -0.74 -18.62
CA LEU A 158 -10.79 -0.08 -17.39
C LEU A 158 -9.27 -0.04 -17.24
N ARG A 159 -8.57 -1.15 -17.52
CA ARG A 159 -7.10 -1.18 -17.48
C ARG A 159 -6.48 -0.13 -18.41
N ASN A 160 -6.98 -0.02 -19.65
CA ASN A 160 -6.51 0.95 -20.62
C ASN A 160 -6.80 2.39 -20.20
N VAL A 161 -7.97 2.65 -19.59
CA VAL A 161 -8.32 3.97 -19.03
C VAL A 161 -7.36 4.36 -17.89
N PHE A 162 -7.04 3.42 -16.99
CA PHE A 162 -6.04 3.65 -15.95
C PHE A 162 -4.67 3.94 -16.55
N GLU A 163 -4.19 3.08 -17.45
CA GLU A 163 -2.88 3.24 -18.08
C GLU A 163 -2.73 4.60 -18.78
N THR A 164 -3.74 4.99 -19.56
CA THR A 164 -3.77 6.27 -20.28
C THR A 164 -3.79 7.45 -19.30
N THR A 165 -4.67 7.42 -18.31
CA THR A 165 -4.83 8.54 -17.37
C THR A 165 -3.61 8.71 -16.47
N LEU A 166 -3.03 7.60 -15.98
CA LEU A 166 -1.81 7.61 -15.18
C LEU A 166 -0.61 8.11 -16.01
N SER A 167 -0.54 7.76 -17.30
CA SER A 167 0.48 8.26 -18.23
C SER A 167 0.37 9.78 -18.43
N ILE A 168 -0.83 10.30 -18.73
CA ILE A 168 -1.08 11.74 -18.89
C ILE A 168 -0.77 12.50 -17.60
N THR A 169 -1.04 11.89 -16.45
CA THR A 169 -0.73 12.46 -15.12
C THR A 169 0.78 12.51 -14.84
N GLY A 170 1.60 11.83 -15.62
CA GLY A 170 3.06 11.80 -15.45
C GLY A 170 3.57 10.75 -14.47
N LEU A 171 2.73 9.79 -14.08
CA LEU A 171 3.10 8.70 -13.15
C LEU A 171 3.92 7.59 -13.82
N CYS A 172 4.11 7.64 -15.15
CA CYS A 172 4.87 6.67 -15.95
C CYS A 172 4.50 5.21 -15.60
N PRO A 173 3.23 4.81 -15.78
CA PRO A 173 2.77 3.48 -15.39
C PRO A 173 3.46 2.41 -16.26
N GLY A 174 4.07 1.41 -15.62
CA GLY A 174 4.38 0.12 -16.25
C GLY A 174 3.43 -0.95 -15.72
N ALA A 175 3.07 -1.93 -16.53
CA ALA A 175 2.25 -3.05 -16.08
C ALA A 175 2.90 -3.76 -14.89
N LEU A 176 2.11 -4.05 -13.85
CA LEU A 176 2.54 -4.89 -12.74
C LEU A 176 2.50 -6.35 -13.21
N THR A 177 3.67 -6.89 -13.53
CA THR A 177 3.85 -8.30 -13.91
C THR A 177 3.94 -9.22 -12.71
N ARG A 178 3.83 -10.53 -12.92
CA ARG A 178 4.08 -11.54 -11.89
C ARG A 178 5.44 -11.36 -11.22
N GLU A 179 6.50 -11.14 -11.98
CA GLU A 179 7.87 -10.95 -11.50
C GLU A 179 7.95 -9.72 -10.59
N SER A 180 7.41 -8.58 -11.06
CA SER A 180 7.44 -7.33 -10.29
C SER A 180 6.54 -7.38 -9.05
N TYR A 181 5.42 -8.11 -9.11
CA TYR A 181 4.56 -8.36 -7.95
C TYR A 181 5.28 -9.17 -6.88
N ILE A 182 5.94 -10.28 -7.27
CA ILE A 182 6.73 -11.12 -6.36
C ILE A 182 7.92 -10.34 -5.80
N ASP A 183 8.68 -9.61 -6.64
CA ASP A 183 9.84 -8.81 -6.20
C ASP A 183 9.46 -7.78 -5.14
N VAL A 184 8.39 -7.02 -5.37
CA VAL A 184 7.96 -6.00 -4.41
C VAL A 184 7.47 -6.64 -3.11
N LEU A 185 6.56 -7.61 -3.17
CA LEU A 185 5.99 -8.24 -1.97
C LEU A 185 7.01 -9.06 -1.19
N SER A 186 7.87 -9.81 -1.87
CA SER A 186 8.97 -10.54 -1.21
C SER A 186 9.91 -9.57 -0.50
N SER A 187 10.24 -8.42 -1.11
CA SER A 187 11.07 -7.41 -0.44
C SER A 187 10.42 -6.78 0.78
N ILE A 188 9.08 -6.72 0.81
CA ILE A 188 8.31 -6.20 1.95
C ILE A 188 8.30 -7.23 3.08
N CYS A 189 7.98 -8.49 2.75
CA CYS A 189 7.84 -9.59 3.70
C CYS A 189 9.18 -10.03 4.30
N ASN A 190 10.25 -9.99 3.51
CA ASN A 190 11.55 -10.54 3.88
C ASN A 190 12.58 -9.40 3.98
N GLN A 191 12.71 -8.69 5.10
CA GLN A 191 13.68 -7.58 5.24
C GLN A 191 14.94 -7.95 6.04
N GLY A 192 14.94 -9.11 6.70
CA GLY A 192 16.06 -9.60 7.50
C GLY A 192 17.37 -9.72 6.72
N GLU A 193 18.48 -9.86 7.45
CA GLU A 193 19.82 -9.99 6.85
C GLU A 193 19.93 -11.21 5.93
N SER A 194 19.19 -12.29 6.21
CA SER A 194 19.13 -13.52 5.42
C SER A 194 18.08 -13.51 4.30
N ALA A 195 17.50 -12.37 3.94
CA ALA A 195 16.46 -12.32 2.92
C ALA A 195 17.00 -12.70 1.52
N SER A 196 16.29 -13.57 0.81
CA SER A 196 16.74 -14.14 -0.48
C SER A 196 17.09 -13.10 -1.55
N TRP A 197 16.34 -12.00 -1.65
CA TRP A 197 16.61 -10.95 -2.64
C TRP A 197 17.95 -10.21 -2.39
N ARG A 198 18.56 -10.34 -1.21
CA ARG A 198 19.86 -9.73 -0.89
C ARG A 198 21.02 -10.39 -1.63
N ASP A 199 20.83 -11.61 -2.15
CA ASP A 199 21.81 -12.33 -2.98
C ASP A 199 22.04 -11.68 -4.35
N ARG A 200 21.28 -10.63 -4.66
CA ARG A 200 21.37 -9.83 -5.89
C ARG A 200 20.98 -10.58 -7.16
N THR A 201 20.31 -11.72 -7.02
CA THR A 201 19.79 -12.49 -8.13
C THR A 201 18.45 -11.90 -8.60
N PRO A 202 18.20 -11.77 -9.92
CA PRO A 202 16.88 -11.43 -10.42
C PRO A 202 15.83 -12.44 -9.94
N VAL A 203 14.61 -11.97 -9.66
CA VAL A 203 13.49 -12.84 -9.35
C VAL A 203 13.19 -13.72 -10.56
N GLN A 204 13.11 -15.03 -10.33
CA GLN A 204 12.71 -16.03 -11.32
C GLN A 204 11.47 -16.75 -10.79
N PRO A 205 10.27 -16.35 -11.22
CA PRO A 205 9.05 -17.03 -10.80
C PRO A 205 9.06 -18.49 -11.23
N GLN A 206 8.63 -19.36 -10.34
CA GLN A 206 8.47 -20.78 -10.58
C GLN A 206 7.10 -21.02 -11.22
N GLU A 207 7.08 -21.62 -12.41
CA GLU A 207 5.86 -21.86 -13.20
C GLU A 207 4.95 -22.95 -12.60
N ASP A 208 5.52 -23.86 -11.82
CA ASP A 208 4.82 -24.98 -11.18
C ASP A 208 4.13 -24.60 -9.85
N LYS A 209 4.26 -23.35 -9.41
CA LYS A 209 3.74 -22.87 -8.12
C LYS A 209 2.83 -21.67 -8.28
N TYR A 210 1.89 -21.53 -7.35
CA TYR A 210 1.08 -20.31 -7.29
C TYR A 210 1.93 -19.10 -6.86
N ILE A 211 1.52 -17.92 -7.30
CA ILE A 211 2.16 -16.64 -6.91
C ILE A 211 2.20 -16.50 -5.38
N SER A 212 1.10 -16.87 -4.72
CA SER A 212 0.97 -16.84 -3.26
C SER A 212 2.03 -17.63 -2.50
N GLU A 213 2.61 -18.67 -3.10
CA GLU A 213 3.59 -19.56 -2.46
C GLU A 213 5.03 -19.04 -2.56
N GLN A 214 5.25 -17.99 -3.35
CA GLN A 214 6.57 -17.47 -3.70
C GLN A 214 6.88 -16.12 -3.03
N LEU A 215 6.03 -15.66 -2.09
CA LEU A 215 6.14 -14.33 -1.47
C LEU A 215 7.01 -14.31 -0.20
N VAL A 216 7.15 -15.42 0.50
CA VAL A 216 7.85 -15.52 1.80
C VAL A 216 8.92 -16.60 1.69
N ASP A 217 10.12 -16.32 2.18
CA ASP A 217 11.21 -17.31 2.18
C ASP A 217 10.83 -18.54 3.02
N HIS A 218 11.31 -19.73 2.62
CA HIS A 218 10.89 -21.00 3.21
C HIS A 218 11.24 -21.18 4.70
N ASP A 219 12.23 -20.44 5.19
CA ASP A 219 12.71 -20.45 6.58
C ASP A 219 11.94 -19.46 7.49
N ARG A 220 10.93 -18.74 6.96
CA ARG A 220 10.21 -17.69 7.69
C ARG A 220 8.76 -18.07 7.98
N MET A 221 8.37 -17.95 9.25
CA MET A 221 6.98 -18.09 9.66
C MET A 221 6.28 -16.72 9.72
N PHE A 222 5.04 -16.63 9.23
CA PHE A 222 4.18 -15.49 9.55
C PHE A 222 3.48 -15.72 10.89
N PHE A 223 3.71 -14.82 11.85
CA PHE A 223 3.12 -14.92 13.19
C PHE A 223 2.49 -13.60 13.64
N ILE A 224 1.53 -13.70 14.55
CA ILE A 224 0.67 -12.59 14.96
C ILE A 224 0.79 -12.40 16.47
N LYS A 225 0.99 -11.16 16.90
CA LYS A 225 0.94 -10.73 18.29
C LYS A 225 -0.02 -9.55 18.42
N LYS A 226 -0.38 -9.21 19.66
CA LYS A 226 -1.29 -8.11 19.97
C LYS A 226 -0.83 -6.79 19.35
N ASP A 227 0.45 -6.49 19.45
CA ASP A 227 0.99 -5.19 19.04
C ASP A 227 1.72 -5.21 17.72
N TYR A 228 1.98 -6.35 17.09
CA TYR A 228 2.69 -6.44 15.82
C TYR A 228 2.44 -7.80 15.16
N CYS A 229 2.74 -7.94 13.88
CA CYS A 229 2.96 -9.24 13.25
C CYS A 229 4.41 -9.32 12.75
N GLY A 230 4.84 -10.51 12.33
CA GLY A 230 6.20 -10.67 11.81
C GLY A 230 6.36 -11.85 10.87
N PHE A 231 7.46 -11.80 10.12
CA PHE A 231 7.92 -12.82 9.18
C PHE A 231 9.33 -13.28 9.60
N GLY A 232 9.44 -14.50 10.12
CA GLY A 232 10.70 -15.05 10.64
C GLY A 232 10.46 -15.98 11.83
N ASP A 233 11.38 -15.94 12.80
CA ASP A 233 11.31 -16.72 14.03
C ASP A 233 10.61 -15.92 15.15
N PRO A 234 9.50 -16.41 15.73
CA PRO A 234 8.83 -15.75 16.85
C PRO A 234 9.72 -15.52 18.08
N THR A 235 10.78 -16.32 18.29
CA THR A 235 11.70 -16.20 19.43
C THR A 235 12.54 -14.93 19.38
N ASP A 236 12.78 -14.37 18.18
CA ASP A 236 13.44 -13.07 18.01
C ASP A 236 12.70 -11.93 18.75
N SER A 237 11.41 -12.12 19.06
CA SER A 237 10.65 -11.14 19.83
C SER A 237 11.07 -11.03 21.30
N GLU A 238 11.79 -12.00 21.83
CA GLU A 238 12.30 -12.01 23.20
C GLU A 238 13.55 -11.15 23.36
N LEU A 239 14.29 -10.95 22.26
CA LEU A 239 15.45 -10.08 22.20
C LEU A 239 15.04 -8.63 22.53
N ARG A 240 15.89 -7.96 23.31
CA ARG A 240 15.70 -6.56 23.72
C ARG A 240 16.67 -5.66 22.96
N GLY A 241 16.25 -4.41 22.80
CA GLY A 241 16.99 -3.41 22.07
C GLY A 241 16.74 -3.49 20.57
N GLU A 242 17.58 -2.79 19.83
CA GLU A 242 17.35 -2.52 18.41
C GLU A 242 18.30 -3.27 17.48
N ALA A 243 19.07 -4.22 18.03
CA ALA A 243 19.93 -5.06 17.22
C ALA A 243 19.10 -5.75 16.12
N PRO A 244 19.53 -5.69 14.86
CA PRO A 244 18.80 -6.33 13.77
C PRO A 244 18.78 -7.84 13.95
N THR A 245 17.65 -8.45 13.65
CA THR A 245 17.44 -9.90 13.63
C THR A 245 17.01 -10.35 12.23
N PRO A 246 17.07 -11.65 11.92
CA PRO A 246 16.52 -12.18 10.67
C PRO A 246 15.02 -11.92 10.51
N THR A 247 14.28 -11.78 11.61
CA THR A 247 12.83 -11.53 11.58
C THR A 247 12.47 -10.12 11.12
N THR A 248 11.41 -10.02 10.31
CA THR A 248 10.82 -8.74 9.89
C THR A 248 9.56 -8.49 10.71
N PHE A 249 9.59 -7.49 11.57
CA PHE A 249 8.45 -7.07 12.39
C PHE A 249 7.68 -5.95 11.70
N VAL A 250 6.35 -6.00 11.84
CA VAL A 250 5.42 -5.07 11.17
C VAL A 250 4.47 -4.47 12.21
N LYS A 251 4.35 -3.14 12.18
CA LYS A 251 3.36 -2.39 12.96
C LYS A 251 2.53 -1.52 12.03
N THR A 252 1.21 -1.50 12.23
CA THR A 252 0.31 -0.64 11.45
C THR A 252 -0.13 0.59 12.25
N LEU A 253 -0.43 1.64 11.51
CA LEU A 253 -1.03 2.88 11.96
C LEU A 253 -2.29 3.13 11.13
N SER A 254 -3.41 3.41 11.79
CA SER A 254 -4.65 3.77 11.12
C SER A 254 -5.02 5.24 11.37
N ALA A 255 -5.56 5.90 10.34
CA ALA A 255 -6.05 7.27 10.47
C ALA A 255 -7.38 7.30 11.25
N ARG A 256 -7.36 7.86 12.46
CA ARG A 256 -8.59 8.15 13.22
C ARG A 256 -9.29 9.40 12.69
N LYS A 257 -8.53 10.37 12.20
CA LYS A 257 -9.05 11.57 11.54
C LYS A 257 -8.12 11.97 10.40
N PHE A 258 -8.72 12.35 9.28
CA PHE A 258 -8.04 12.98 8.15
C PHE A 258 -7.88 14.49 8.38
N PRO A 259 -6.92 15.14 7.69
CA PRO A 259 -6.82 16.59 7.66
C PRO A 259 -8.15 17.21 7.16
N LYS A 260 -8.56 18.33 7.77
CA LYS A 260 -9.80 19.04 7.37
C LYS A 260 -9.70 19.63 5.95
N ARG A 261 -8.49 19.99 5.54
CA ARG A 261 -8.18 20.53 4.22
C ARG A 261 -6.93 19.84 3.71
N PHE A 262 -6.95 19.50 2.43
CA PHE A 262 -5.82 18.91 1.75
C PHE A 262 -5.49 19.78 0.53
N PHE A 263 -4.22 20.12 0.36
CA PHE A 263 -3.74 20.88 -0.79
C PHE A 263 -2.97 19.95 -1.75
N PRO A 264 -3.09 20.15 -3.07
CA PRO A 264 -2.26 19.45 -4.04
C PRO A 264 -0.78 19.50 -3.63
N GLY A 265 -0.09 18.36 -3.72
CA GLY A 265 1.34 18.27 -3.42
C GLY A 265 1.68 18.01 -1.95
N GLN A 266 0.77 18.16 -1.00
CA GLN A 266 1.07 17.87 0.42
C GLN A 266 1.55 16.43 0.66
N ALA A 267 1.11 15.48 -0.17
CA ALA A 267 1.52 14.08 -0.10
C ALA A 267 3.04 13.87 -0.27
N GLN A 268 3.77 14.81 -0.89
CA GLN A 268 5.22 14.74 -1.04
C GLN A 268 5.97 14.69 0.30
N TYR A 269 5.34 15.19 1.36
CA TYR A 269 5.90 15.20 2.71
C TYR A 269 5.51 13.99 3.56
N PHE A 270 4.66 13.07 3.07
CA PHE A 270 4.20 11.96 3.93
C PHE A 270 5.33 11.02 4.34
N LEU A 271 6.32 10.84 3.46
CA LEU A 271 7.45 9.97 3.72
C LEU A 271 8.55 10.65 4.54
N GLY A 272 8.72 11.96 4.38
CA GLY A 272 9.69 12.75 5.12
C GLY A 272 9.83 14.17 4.61
N ASP A 273 10.50 15.00 5.42
CA ASP A 273 10.80 16.37 5.02
C ASP A 273 11.85 16.39 3.91
N MET A 274 11.45 16.87 2.73
CA MET A 274 12.32 16.95 1.56
C MET A 274 13.44 17.99 1.70
N MET A 275 13.31 18.97 2.60
CA MET A 275 14.28 20.06 2.73
C MET A 275 15.44 19.68 3.66
N SER A 276 15.14 19.29 4.90
CA SER A 276 16.18 18.93 5.88
C SER A 276 16.52 17.44 5.89
N GLY A 277 15.56 16.58 5.54
CA GLY A 277 15.66 15.13 5.70
C GLY A 277 15.76 14.66 7.17
N VAL A 278 15.60 15.57 8.15
CA VAL A 278 15.76 15.28 9.59
C VAL A 278 14.54 14.56 10.14
N THR A 279 13.34 14.98 9.72
CA THR A 279 12.05 14.43 10.14
C THR A 279 11.43 13.59 9.03
N GLY A 280 10.59 12.63 9.41
CA GLY A 280 9.96 11.72 8.49
C GLY A 280 9.88 10.29 8.99
N ILE A 281 9.30 9.44 8.16
CA ILE A 281 9.30 8.00 8.38
C ILE A 281 10.65 7.48 7.89
N LYS A 282 11.55 7.12 8.81
CA LYS A 282 12.92 6.67 8.48
C LYS A 282 13.02 5.19 8.15
N SER A 283 12.11 4.39 8.70
CA SER A 283 12.02 2.96 8.47
C SER A 283 11.42 2.63 7.10
N SER A 284 11.58 1.37 6.68
CA SER A 284 10.81 0.82 5.57
C SER A 284 9.32 0.92 5.90
N CYS A 285 8.50 1.27 4.91
CA CYS A 285 7.07 1.44 5.11
C CYS A 285 6.23 1.22 3.85
N ILE A 286 4.93 1.04 4.07
CA ILE A 286 3.89 1.16 3.05
C ILE A 286 2.94 2.24 3.52
N ILE A 287 2.71 3.25 2.68
CA ILE A 287 1.63 4.22 2.88
C ILE A 287 0.53 3.84 1.89
N SER A 288 -0.59 3.34 2.40
CA SER A 288 -1.67 2.75 1.60
C SER A 288 -2.95 3.57 1.72
N MET A 289 -3.56 3.84 0.56
CA MET A 289 -4.92 4.37 0.44
C MET A 289 -5.75 3.38 -0.37
N SER A 290 -6.71 2.72 0.28
CA SER A 290 -7.67 1.82 -0.38
C SER A 290 -9.03 2.49 -0.52
N LEU A 291 -9.63 2.37 -1.70
CA LEU A 291 -10.97 2.82 -2.05
C LEU A 291 -11.82 1.61 -2.42
N ILE A 292 -13.02 1.48 -1.85
CA ILE A 292 -13.98 0.43 -2.21
C ILE A 292 -15.24 1.10 -2.75
N PHE A 293 -15.55 0.81 -4.00
CA PHE A 293 -16.73 1.31 -4.71
C PHE A 293 -17.84 0.30 -4.57
N PHE A 294 -18.96 0.69 -3.97
CA PHE A 294 -20.15 -0.17 -3.86
C PHE A 294 -21.17 0.20 -4.94
N ASP A 295 -22.32 -0.48 -4.92
CA ASP A 295 -23.45 -0.13 -5.77
C ASP A 295 -23.91 1.31 -5.50
N GLN A 296 -23.78 2.18 -6.50
CA GLN A 296 -23.94 3.61 -6.35
C GLN A 296 -25.39 4.00 -6.04
N GLN A 297 -26.37 3.28 -6.58
CA GLN A 297 -27.78 3.54 -6.31
C GLN A 297 -28.12 3.28 -4.84
N SER A 298 -27.73 2.11 -4.32
CA SER A 298 -27.97 1.75 -2.93
C SER A 298 -27.19 2.63 -1.95
N GLU A 299 -25.95 3.01 -2.27
CA GLU A 299 -25.17 3.93 -1.43
C GLU A 299 -25.76 5.36 -1.44
N LYS A 300 -26.26 5.85 -2.58
CA LYS A 300 -27.01 7.12 -2.64
C LYS A 300 -28.25 7.09 -1.76
N THR A 301 -29.05 6.01 -1.81
CA THR A 301 -30.23 5.87 -0.93
C THR A 301 -29.84 5.88 0.56
N LYS A 302 -28.77 5.16 0.94
CA LYS A 302 -28.25 5.16 2.32
C LYS A 302 -27.75 6.54 2.75
N PHE A 303 -27.04 7.23 1.85
CA PHE A 303 -26.54 8.59 2.08
C PHE A 303 -27.70 9.56 2.33
N THR A 304 -28.70 9.61 1.44
CA THR A 304 -29.86 10.49 1.57
C THR A 304 -30.66 10.21 2.84
N SER A 305 -30.88 8.94 3.17
CA SER A 305 -31.56 8.54 4.39
C SER A 305 -30.82 9.02 5.65
N LYS A 306 -29.50 8.85 5.68
CA LYS A 306 -28.65 9.29 6.79
C LYS A 306 -28.58 10.81 6.90
N ARG A 307 -28.49 11.52 5.77
CA ARG A 307 -28.53 12.99 5.72
C ARG A 307 -29.85 13.52 6.29
N ASN A 308 -30.98 12.99 5.82
CA ASN A 308 -32.31 13.41 6.30
C ASN A 308 -32.45 13.23 7.83
N TRP A 309 -31.96 12.11 8.35
CA TRP A 309 -31.92 11.87 9.79
C TRP A 309 -31.06 12.91 10.52
N VAL A 310 -29.83 13.19 10.06
CA VAL A 310 -28.95 14.20 10.68
C VAL A 310 -29.59 15.59 10.64
N VAL A 311 -30.17 15.99 9.51
CA VAL A 311 -30.84 17.29 9.35
C VAL A 311 -31.99 17.43 10.35
N GLN A 312 -32.86 16.42 10.45
CA GLN A 312 -33.96 16.42 11.44
C GLN A 312 -33.44 16.55 12.88
N GLN A 313 -32.38 15.82 13.24
CA GLN A 313 -31.79 15.88 14.59
C GLN A 313 -31.17 17.25 14.90
N THR A 314 -30.55 17.90 13.92
CA THR A 314 -30.00 19.27 14.11
C THR A 314 -31.05 20.35 14.27
N SER A 315 -32.27 20.15 13.74
CA SER A 315 -33.37 21.10 13.91
C SER A 315 -34.12 20.92 15.24
N GLY A 316 -33.85 19.85 15.99
CA GLY A 316 -34.52 19.53 17.25
C GLY A 316 -33.76 19.98 18.51
N PRO A 317 -34.32 19.75 19.71
CA PRO A 317 -33.70 20.13 20.99
C PRO A 317 -32.35 19.43 21.26
N LEU A 318 -32.09 18.32 20.57
CA LEU A 318 -30.90 17.47 20.75
C LEU A 318 -29.59 18.19 20.42
N ILE A 319 -29.63 19.21 19.54
CA ILE A 319 -28.45 19.99 19.14
C ILE A 319 -27.76 20.70 20.32
N LYS A 320 -28.53 21.09 21.34
CA LYS A 320 -27.99 21.72 22.56
C LYS A 320 -27.15 20.73 23.38
N TRP A 321 -27.45 19.44 23.29
CA TRP A 321 -26.78 18.38 24.03
C TRP A 321 -25.63 17.75 23.25
N VAL A 322 -25.71 17.76 21.91
CA VAL A 322 -24.69 17.17 21.03
C VAL A 322 -24.29 18.14 19.90
N PRO A 323 -23.42 19.13 20.18
CA PRO A 323 -22.98 20.11 19.19
C PRO A 323 -22.23 19.51 17.98
N SER A 324 -21.68 18.30 18.12
CA SER A 324 -20.99 17.60 17.03
C SER A 324 -21.90 17.28 15.84
N LEU A 325 -23.24 17.26 16.03
CA LEU A 325 -24.22 17.09 14.96
C LEU A 325 -24.18 18.24 13.94
N ILE A 326 -23.78 19.45 14.34
CA ILE A 326 -23.62 20.58 13.43
C ILE A 326 -22.51 20.28 12.42
N ASN A 327 -21.32 19.93 12.92
CA ASN A 327 -20.19 19.55 12.06
C ASN A 327 -20.53 18.35 11.15
N LEU A 328 -21.33 17.41 11.65
CA LEU A 328 -21.77 16.26 10.87
C LEU A 328 -22.71 16.68 9.73
N ARG A 329 -23.66 17.59 10.00
CA ARG A 329 -24.54 18.16 8.99
C ARG A 329 -23.77 18.94 7.93
N GLU A 330 -22.86 19.82 8.33
CA GLU A 330 -21.98 20.55 7.39
C GLU A 330 -21.23 19.59 6.45
N GLY A 331 -20.74 18.46 6.98
CA GLY A 331 -20.11 17.42 6.17
C GLY A 331 -21.07 16.76 5.18
N PHE A 332 -22.31 16.47 5.58
CA PHE A 332 -23.32 15.92 4.68
C PHE A 332 -23.76 16.92 3.60
N ASP A 333 -23.87 18.20 3.94
CA ASP A 333 -24.25 19.24 2.98
C ASP A 333 -23.14 19.45 1.93
N LEU A 334 -21.87 19.44 2.33
CA LEU A 334 -20.72 19.48 1.40
C LEU A 334 -20.67 18.26 0.48
N LEU A 335 -21.00 17.07 0.99
CA LEU A 335 -21.03 15.86 0.17
C LEU A 335 -22.27 15.78 -0.73
N SER A 336 -23.39 16.38 -0.33
CA SER A 336 -24.64 16.35 -1.11
C SER A 336 -24.44 16.97 -2.48
N GLU A 337 -23.81 18.14 -2.55
CA GLU A 337 -23.52 18.82 -3.82
C GLU A 337 -22.75 17.91 -4.79
N LYS A 338 -21.77 17.15 -4.28
CA LYS A 338 -20.99 16.20 -5.08
C LYS A 338 -21.80 15.00 -5.54
N VAL A 339 -22.60 14.43 -4.63
CA VAL A 339 -23.47 13.28 -4.94
C VAL A 339 -24.53 13.65 -5.97
N ASP A 340 -25.09 14.86 -5.88
CA ASP A 340 -26.06 15.41 -6.82
C ASP A 340 -25.42 15.66 -8.20
N ASN A 341 -24.13 16.03 -8.25
CA ASN A 341 -23.31 16.10 -9.46
C ASN A 341 -22.84 14.72 -9.99
N ASN A 342 -23.36 13.61 -9.44
CA ASN A 342 -23.02 12.23 -9.80
C ASN A 342 -21.58 11.79 -9.49
N ASP A 343 -20.86 12.46 -8.57
CA ASP A 343 -19.60 11.90 -8.06
C ASP A 343 -19.87 10.56 -7.35
N PRO A 344 -19.03 9.54 -7.54
CA PRO A 344 -19.25 8.24 -6.92
C PRO A 344 -18.97 8.27 -5.41
N ILE A 345 -19.82 7.56 -4.67
CA ILE A 345 -19.64 7.29 -3.25
C ILE A 345 -18.75 6.05 -3.10
N CYS A 346 -17.63 6.21 -2.40
CA CYS A 346 -16.74 5.12 -2.05
C CYS A 346 -16.42 5.12 -0.54
N LYS A 347 -15.99 3.97 -0.02
CA LYS A 347 -15.38 3.90 1.30
C LYS A 347 -13.87 3.97 1.16
N ALA A 348 -13.25 4.84 1.94
CA ALA A 348 -11.82 5.06 1.92
C ALA A 348 -11.15 4.60 3.23
N LYS A 349 -9.94 4.07 3.12
CA LYS A 349 -9.09 3.67 4.24
C LYS A 349 -7.66 4.14 3.98
N PHE A 350 -7.05 4.79 4.97
CA PHE A 350 -5.65 5.20 4.93
C PHE A 350 -4.89 4.54 6.08
N THR A 351 -3.84 3.81 5.73
CA THR A 351 -3.05 3.00 6.66
C THR A 351 -1.58 3.16 6.35
N VAL A 352 -0.76 3.22 7.39
CA VAL A 352 0.70 3.19 7.26
C VAL A 352 1.23 1.96 7.95
N SER A 353 1.93 1.09 7.22
CA SER A 353 2.62 -0.08 7.77
C SER A 353 4.10 0.23 7.87
N ILE A 354 4.68 0.04 9.06
CA ILE A 354 6.10 0.26 9.36
C ILE A 354 6.77 -1.08 9.57
N PHE A 355 7.99 -1.23 9.03
CA PHE A 355 8.78 -2.45 9.13
C PHE A 355 10.10 -2.19 9.86
N SER A 356 10.55 -3.17 10.64
CA SER A 356 11.87 -3.16 11.26
C SER A 356 12.35 -4.59 11.50
N ASN A 357 13.66 -4.78 11.59
CA ASN A 357 14.28 -6.05 11.95
C ASN A 357 14.46 -6.24 13.46
N SER A 358 13.72 -5.49 14.27
CA SER A 358 13.72 -5.64 15.72
C SER A 358 12.36 -5.20 16.27
N LYS A 359 11.89 -5.88 17.31
CA LYS A 359 10.62 -5.58 17.97
C LYS A 359 10.61 -4.16 18.55
N ASP A 360 11.63 -3.79 19.31
CA ASP A 360 11.72 -2.45 19.92
C ASP A 360 11.95 -1.37 18.83
N GLY A 361 12.58 -1.75 17.72
CA GLY A 361 12.69 -0.95 16.49
C GLY A 361 11.33 -0.58 15.88
N VAL A 362 10.49 -1.58 15.62
CA VAL A 362 9.20 -1.34 14.93
C VAL A 362 8.24 -0.53 15.80
N LEU A 363 8.23 -0.78 17.11
CA LEU A 363 7.34 -0.09 18.05
C LEU A 363 7.69 1.40 18.17
N ARG A 364 8.98 1.74 18.30
CA ARG A 364 9.42 3.14 18.32
C ARG A 364 9.19 3.83 16.99
N ALA A 365 9.57 3.19 15.88
CA ALA A 365 9.39 3.76 14.54
C ALA A 365 7.92 4.06 14.24
N ALA A 366 6.99 3.23 14.71
CA ALA A 366 5.55 3.50 14.60
C ALA A 366 5.11 4.72 15.42
N GLN A 367 5.61 4.89 16.65
CA GLN A 367 5.32 6.07 17.47
C GLN A 367 5.87 7.37 16.83
N GLU A 368 7.09 7.31 16.28
CA GLU A 368 7.69 8.42 15.55
C GLU A 368 6.89 8.77 14.29
N ALA A 369 6.52 7.77 13.49
CA ALA A 369 5.71 7.97 12.28
C ALA A 369 4.32 8.55 12.60
N ALA A 370 3.67 8.08 13.67
CA ALA A 370 2.40 8.65 14.12
C ALA A 370 2.55 10.12 14.54
N SER A 371 3.60 10.44 15.30
CA SER A 371 3.90 11.81 15.72
C SER A 371 4.21 12.73 14.53
N TYR A 372 4.94 12.22 13.53
CA TYR A 372 5.27 12.94 12.32
C TYR A 372 4.02 13.28 11.49
N LEU A 373 3.18 12.28 11.19
CA LEU A 373 1.97 12.48 10.39
C LEU A 373 0.93 13.36 11.10
N ASN A 374 0.92 13.39 12.44
CA ASN A 374 0.11 14.34 13.22
C ASN A 374 0.46 15.80 12.91
N THR A 375 1.72 16.12 12.55
CA THR A 375 2.10 17.49 12.16
C THR A 375 1.43 17.93 10.85
N TYR A 376 1.08 16.97 9.99
CA TYR A 376 0.27 17.17 8.78
C TYR A 376 -1.23 16.93 9.01
N GLN A 377 -1.69 17.02 10.27
CA GLN A 377 -3.09 16.91 10.69
C GLN A 377 -3.75 15.53 10.46
N PHE A 378 -2.98 14.50 10.09
CA PHE A 378 -3.46 13.13 10.14
C PHE A 378 -3.41 12.66 11.59
N LYS A 379 -4.56 12.42 12.22
CA LYS A 379 -4.58 11.81 13.55
C LYS A 379 -4.33 10.31 13.44
N MET A 380 -3.07 9.92 13.35
CA MET A 380 -2.65 8.52 13.22
C MET A 380 -2.53 7.86 14.59
N ILE A 381 -3.01 6.61 14.71
CA ILE A 381 -2.94 5.83 15.95
C ILE A 381 -2.31 4.47 15.65
N PRO A 382 -1.29 4.03 16.41
CA PRO A 382 -0.79 2.67 16.32
C PRO A 382 -1.86 1.65 16.66
N ASP A 383 -2.08 0.71 15.75
CA ASP A 383 -3.13 -0.29 15.90
C ASP A 383 -2.73 -1.36 16.91
N THR A 384 -3.67 -1.81 17.72
CA THR A 384 -3.49 -2.92 18.66
C THR A 384 -4.61 -3.94 18.43
N TYR A 385 -4.31 -5.22 18.65
CA TYR A 385 -5.18 -6.38 18.42
C TYR A 385 -5.48 -6.72 16.95
N TYR A 386 -5.60 -5.71 16.09
CA TYR A 386 -6.00 -5.87 14.67
C TYR A 386 -4.86 -5.60 13.68
N VAL A 387 -3.60 -5.71 14.10
CA VAL A 387 -2.43 -5.40 13.26
C VAL A 387 -2.40 -6.28 12.01
N ALA A 388 -2.56 -7.60 12.16
CA ALA A 388 -2.52 -8.54 11.04
C ALA A 388 -3.58 -8.26 9.96
N PRO A 389 -4.90 -8.18 10.27
CA PRO A 389 -5.89 -7.91 9.23
C PRO A 389 -5.73 -6.52 8.59
N ILE A 390 -5.32 -5.51 9.36
CA ILE A 390 -5.04 -4.17 8.81
C ILE A 390 -3.84 -4.23 7.86
N PHE A 391 -2.75 -4.89 8.26
CA PHE A 391 -1.56 -5.06 7.44
C PHE A 391 -1.87 -5.82 6.14
N LEU A 392 -2.56 -6.96 6.22
CA LEU A 392 -2.97 -7.71 5.03
C LEU A 392 -3.80 -6.83 4.11
N SER A 393 -4.77 -6.09 4.64
CA SER A 393 -5.60 -5.19 3.83
C SER A 393 -4.85 -3.99 3.22
N ALA A 394 -3.59 -3.75 3.62
CA ALA A 394 -2.71 -2.73 3.06
C ALA A 394 -1.70 -3.31 2.05
N LEU A 395 -1.65 -4.64 1.88
CA LEU A 395 -0.87 -5.27 0.82
C LEU A 395 -1.62 -5.18 -0.52
N PRO A 396 -0.90 -4.93 -1.64
CA PRO A 396 -1.48 -4.88 -2.99
C PRO A 396 -2.35 -6.12 -3.30
N MET A 397 -3.61 -5.89 -3.66
CA MET A 397 -4.62 -6.91 -3.98
C MET A 397 -5.08 -7.85 -2.84
N PHE A 398 -4.64 -7.65 -1.60
CA PHE A 398 -5.11 -8.46 -0.45
C PHE A 398 -6.44 -7.99 0.12
N ASN A 399 -6.83 -6.74 -0.14
CA ASN A 399 -8.06 -6.18 0.38
C ASN A 399 -9.31 -6.87 -0.25
N GLU A 400 -10.38 -6.97 0.54
CA GLU A 400 -11.63 -7.65 0.20
C GLU A 400 -12.84 -6.79 0.62
N ALA A 401 -13.90 -6.74 -0.21
CA ALA A 401 -15.01 -5.80 -0.10
C ALA A 401 -16.25 -6.32 0.63
#